data_AF-A0A162U7W4-F1
#
_entry.id   AF-A0A162U7W4-F1
#
_cell.length_a   1.000
_cell.length_b   1.000
_cell.length_c   1.000
_cell.angle_alpha   90.00
_cell.angle_beta   90.00
_cell.angle_gamma   90.00
#
_symmetry.space_group_name_H-M   'P 1'
#
loop_
_entity.id
_entity.type
_entity.pdbx_description
1 polymer ?
#
loop_
_entity_poly.entity_id
_entity_poly.type
_entity_poly.pdbx_seq_one_letter_code
_entity_poly.pdbx_strand_id
1 'polypeptide(L)' 'MPPLTLPKTTAIGDIIAYANYKMMTKEGRRNRYTFAGAEYFKRMQETGLYSINREEIRSRIEKLNLLDVMNQKLV' A
#
# COMPACT_ATOMS: atom_id res chain seq x y z
N MET A 1 17.93 4.47 -12.59
CA MET A 1 16.63 3.79 -12.82
C MET A 1 15.53 4.75 -12.38
N PRO A 2 14.43 4.91 -13.14
CA PRO A 2 13.31 5.76 -12.69
C PRO A 2 12.69 5.21 -11.40
N PRO A 3 12.07 6.06 -10.56
CA PRO A 3 11.36 5.60 -9.37
C PRO A 3 10.22 4.63 -9.73
N LEU A 4 10.12 3.52 -9.00
CA LEU A 4 9.01 2.60 -9.13
C LEU A 4 7.75 3.20 -8.51
N THR A 5 6.67 3.30 -9.30
CA THR A 5 5.34 3.67 -8.78
C THR A 5 4.56 2.41 -8.43
N LEU A 6 4.21 2.25 -7.16
CA LEU A 6 3.41 1.11 -6.70
C LEU A 6 1.92 1.35 -6.98
N PRO A 7 1.22 0.40 -7.62
CA PRO A 7 -0.20 0.56 -7.93
C PRO A 7 -1.06 0.44 -6.66
N LYS A 8 -2.25 1.08 -6.67
CA LYS A 8 -3.25 1.02 -5.58
C LYS A 8 -3.79 -0.38 -5.31
N THR A 9 -3.51 -1.34 -6.19
CA THR A 9 -3.78 -2.77 -5.97
C THR A 9 -2.80 -3.41 -4.98
N THR A 10 -1.75 -2.71 -4.57
CA THR A 10 -0.88 -3.08 -3.45
C THR A 10 -1.23 -2.28 -2.20
N ALA A 11 -1.07 -2.88 -1.02
CA ALA A 11 -1.34 -2.18 0.24
C ALA A 11 -0.44 -0.95 0.44
N ILE A 12 0.78 -0.97 -0.11
CA ILE A 12 1.72 0.17 -0.03
C ILE A 12 1.34 1.26 -1.04
N GLY A 13 0.99 0.89 -2.28
CA GLY A 13 0.55 1.87 -3.26
C GLY A 13 -0.75 2.56 -2.85
N ASP A 14 -1.69 1.82 -2.25
CA ASP A 14 -2.94 2.40 -1.75
C ASP A 14 -2.71 3.32 -0.55
N ILE A 15 -1.87 2.96 0.44
CA ILE A 15 -1.64 3.82 1.61
C ILE A 15 -1.02 5.15 1.22
N ILE A 16 -0.06 5.14 0.28
CA ILE A 16 0.60 6.34 -0.21
C ILE A 16 -0.42 7.23 -0.92
N ALA A 17 -1.20 6.66 -1.84
CA ALA A 17 -2.18 7.42 -2.58
C ALA A 17 -3.31 7.96 -1.69
N TYR A 18 -3.76 7.17 -0.73
CA TYR A 18 -4.82 7.54 0.21
C TYR A 18 -4.36 8.62 1.19
N ALA A 19 -3.17 8.48 1.77
CA ALA A 19 -2.58 9.50 2.63
C ALA A 19 -2.41 10.83 1.88
N ASN A 20 -1.84 10.80 0.67
CA ASN A 20 -1.68 11.99 -0.16
C ASN A 20 -3.02 12.68 -0.44
N TYR A 21 -4.06 11.91 -0.81
CA TYR A 21 -5.40 12.44 -1.02
C TYR A 21 -5.96 13.11 0.24
N LYS A 22 -5.87 12.45 1.40
CA LYS A 22 -6.43 12.99 2.64
C LYS A 22 -5.66 14.21 3.15
N MET A 23 -4.35 14.29 2.91
CA MET A 23 -3.51 15.44 3.29
C MET A 23 -3.93 16.76 2.62
N MET A 24 -4.74 16.70 1.55
CA MET A 24 -5.31 17.89 0.92
C MET A 24 -6.25 18.67 1.87
N THR A 25 -6.80 18.03 2.91
CA THR A 25 -7.69 18.69 3.88
C THR A 25 -7.00 18.94 5.22
N LYS A 26 -7.44 19.99 5.94
CA LYS A 26 -6.92 20.33 7.27
C LYS A 26 -7.12 19.20 8.29
N GLU A 27 -8.25 18.50 8.18
CA GLU A 27 -8.59 17.37 9.04
C GLU A 27 -7.72 16.15 8.73
N GLY A 28 -7.57 15.79 7.45
CA GLY A 28 -6.77 14.62 7.06
C GLY A 28 -5.29 14.75 7.43
N ARG A 29 -4.74 15.97 7.46
CA ARG A 29 -3.38 16.22 7.98
C ARG A 29 -3.18 15.89 9.46
N ARG A 30 -4.26 15.75 10.24
CA ARG A 30 -4.20 15.37 11.67
C ARG A 30 -4.26 13.87 11.89
N ASN A 31 -4.58 13.09 10.84
CA ASN A 31 -4.71 11.64 10.94
C ASN A 31 -3.36 10.95 10.74
N ARG A 32 -3.19 9.79 11.37
CA ARG A 32 -2.09 8.86 11.07
C ARG A 32 -2.63 7.73 10.21
N TYR A 33 -2.00 7.50 9.07
CA TYR A 33 -2.32 6.39 8.17
C TYR A 33 -1.36 5.24 8.48
N THR A 34 -1.88 4.15 9.04
CA THR A 34 -1.07 2.99 9.45
C THR A 34 -1.76 1.68 9.08
N PHE A 35 -1.00 0.59 9.05
CA PHE A 35 -1.50 -0.76 8.76
C PHE A 35 -2.10 -1.47 9.98
N ALA A 36 -2.04 -0.86 11.18
CA ALA A 36 -2.38 -1.52 12.45
C ALA A 36 -3.63 -0.94 13.14
N GLY A 37 -4.34 -0.01 12.50
CA GLY A 37 -5.59 0.55 13.02
C GLY A 37 -6.06 1.81 12.31
N ALA A 38 -7.09 2.45 12.88
CA ALA A 38 -7.69 3.69 12.39
C ALA A 38 -8.28 3.59 10.97
N GLU A 39 -8.44 4.75 10.33
CA GLU A 39 -9.14 4.95 9.06
C GLU A 39 -8.57 4.09 7.92
N TYR A 40 -7.24 4.00 7.82
CA TYR A 40 -6.62 3.25 6.73
C TYR A 40 -6.79 1.73 6.88
N PHE A 41 -6.68 1.20 8.10
CA PHE A 41 -6.91 -0.22 8.33
C PHE A 41 -8.34 -0.65 7.93
N LYS A 42 -9.34 0.16 8.30
CA LYS A 42 -10.74 -0.07 7.87
C LYS A 42 -10.86 -0.09 6.35
N ARG A 43 -10.24 0.88 5.67
CA ARG A 43 -10.18 0.93 4.20
C ARG A 43 -9.55 -0.34 3.62
N MET A 44 -8.43 -0.82 4.16
CA MET A 44 -7.80 -2.04 3.66
C MET A 44 -8.72 -3.26 3.75
N GLN A 45 -9.52 -3.36 4.80
CA GLN A 45 -10.53 -4.42 4.95
C GLN A 45 -11.62 -4.26 3.89
N GLU A 46 -12.14 -3.04 3.69
CA GLU A 46 -13.19 -2.73 2.71
C GLU A 46 -12.74 -2.96 1.26
N THR A 47 -11.47 -2.71 0.95
CA THR A 47 -10.91 -2.87 -0.41
C THR A 47 -10.27 -4.24 -0.65
N GLY A 48 -10.35 -5.16 0.31
CA GLY A 48 -9.74 -6.50 0.22
C GLY A 48 -8.20 -6.50 0.18
N LEU A 49 -7.56 -5.41 0.61
CA LEU A 49 -6.10 -5.31 0.66
C LEU A 49 -5.51 -5.92 1.94
N TYR A 50 -6.30 -5.97 3.02
CA TYR A 50 -5.90 -6.65 4.26
C TYR A 50 -5.96 -8.16 4.08
N SER A 51 -4.82 -8.82 4.26
CA SER A 51 -4.73 -10.28 4.35
C SER A 51 -3.55 -10.64 5.25
N ILE A 52 -3.68 -11.75 5.97
CA ILE A 52 -2.57 -12.40 6.69
C ILE A 52 -2.12 -13.68 5.96
N ASN A 53 -2.80 -14.05 4.88
CA ASN A 53 -2.46 -15.22 4.08
C ASN A 53 -1.30 -14.87 3.14
N ARG A 54 -0.15 -15.49 3.39
CA ARG A 54 1.08 -15.24 2.62
C ARG A 54 0.94 -15.58 1.14
N GLU A 55 0.22 -16.64 0.80
CA GLU A 55 0.04 -17.07 -0.60
C GLU A 55 -0.83 -16.09 -1.37
N GLU A 56 -1.89 -15.57 -0.74
CA GLU A 56 -2.74 -14.56 -1.33
C GLU A 56 -1.96 -13.26 -1.60
N ILE A 57 -1.18 -12.82 -0.60
CA ILE A 57 -0.32 -11.64 -0.73
C ILE A 57 0.70 -11.85 -1.86
N ARG A 58 1.38 -13.01 -1.88
CA ARG A 58 2.37 -13.34 -2.92
C ARG A 58 1.74 -13.33 -4.31
N SER A 59 0.61 -14.01 -4.49
CA SER A 59 -0.12 -14.07 -5.78
C SER A 59 -0.53 -12.68 -6.26
N ARG A 60 -0.96 -11.80 -5.36
CA ARG A 60 -1.32 -10.41 -5.68
C ARG A 60 -0.13 -9.63 -6.24
N ILE A 61 1.04 -9.77 -5.63
CA ILE A 61 2.27 -9.09 -6.05
C ILE A 61 2.82 -9.68 -7.35
N GLU A 62 2.77 -11.01 -7.50
CA GLU A 62 3.20 -11.72 -8.70
C GLU A 62 2.38 -11.33 -9.94
N LYS A 63 1.05 -11.22 -9.81
CA LYS A 63 0.15 -10.74 -10.89
C LYS A 63 0.47 -9.33 -11.39
N LEU A 64 1.21 -8.54 -10.61
CA LEU A 64 1.65 -7.19 -10.96
C LEU A 64 3.07 -7.16 -11.53
N ASN A 65 3.74 -8.31 -11.66
CA ASN A 65 5.16 -8.43 -11.99
C ASN A 65 6.07 -7.65 -11.03
N LEU A 66 5.66 -7.52 -9.76
CA LEU A 66 6.40 -6.79 -8.73
C LEU A 66 7.10 -7.70 -7.72
N LEU A 67 7.03 -9.02 -7.93
CA LEU A 67 7.68 -9.98 -7.06
C LEU A 67 9.20 -9.75 -7.07
N ASP A 68 9.79 -9.66 -5.89
CA ASP A 68 11.23 -9.44 -5.69
C ASP A 68 11.80 -8.17 -6.37
N VAL A 69 10.95 -7.20 -6.72
CA VAL A 69 11.38 -5.96 -7.41
C VAL A 69 12.39 -5.12 -6.62
N MET A 70 12.38 -5.26 -5.28
CA MET A 70 13.33 -4.60 -4.37
C MET A 70 14.54 -5.49 -4.02
N ASN A 71 14.62 -6.71 -4.53
CA ASN A 71 15.71 -7.65 -4.27
C ASN A 71 16.92 -7.38 -5.18
N GLN A 72 17.32 -6.11 -5.23
CA GLN A 72 18.48 -5.64 -5.98
C GLN A 72 19.54 -5.13 -5.03
N LYS A 73 20.78 -5.56 -5.21
CA LYS A 73 21.91 -5.03 -4.45
C LYS A 73 22.16 -3.60 -4.89
N LEU A 74 22.13 -2.67 -3.94
CA LEU A 74 22.64 -1.31 -4.15
C LEU A 74 24.17 -1.39 -4.22
N VAL A 75 24.75 -0.87 -5.29
CA VAL A 75 26.20 -0.80 -5.52
C VAL A 75 26.71 0.58 -5.18
#